data_AF-A0A7S0TQ48-F1
#
_entry.id   AF-A0A7S0TQ48-F1
#
_cell.length_a   1.000
_cell.length_b   1.000
_cell.length_c   1.000
_cell.angle_alpha   90.00
_cell.angle_beta   90.00
_cell.angle_gamma   90.00
#
_symmetry.space_group_name_H-M   'P 1'
#
loop_
_entity.id
_entity.type
_entity.pdbx_description
1 polymer ?
#
loop_
_entity_poly.entity_id
_entity_poly.type
_entity_poly.pdbx_seq_one_letter_code
_entity_poly.pdbx_strand_id
1 'polypeptide(L)'
;SFSATAREATERSGISKLMKDGHVVHDHLFEPCGYSMNGVAQGDAYWTIHITPEAHCSYASFETNYKCGAYEELIQGIIAVFKPGRFTTVEHIDFASEAGNRGPQSPADCMGHRLANRVLCDFCDGAYSIQMCNYVKGGEAEN
;
A
#
# COMPACT_ATOMS: atom_id res chain seq x y z
N SER A 1 4.65 -22.11 -6.65
CA SER A 1 5.98 -22.47 -6.12
C SER A 1 6.51 -21.32 -5.29
N PHE A 2 7.23 -21.62 -4.21
CA PHE A 2 7.97 -20.61 -3.43
C PHE A 2 9.09 -20.00 -4.27
N SER A 3 9.56 -18.80 -3.89
CA SER A 3 10.73 -18.17 -4.51
C SER A 3 11.98 -18.62 -3.77
N ALA A 4 13.05 -18.91 -4.50
CA ALA A 4 14.32 -19.36 -3.93
C ALA A 4 15.24 -18.19 -3.52
N THR A 5 14.99 -16.98 -4.04
CA THR A 5 15.77 -15.78 -3.73
C THR A 5 14.86 -14.56 -3.56
N ALA A 6 15.35 -13.54 -2.86
CA ALA A 6 14.66 -12.26 -2.69
C ALA A 6 14.32 -11.63 -4.05
N ARG A 7 15.30 -11.55 -4.96
CA ARG A 7 15.08 -11.07 -6.33
C ARG A 7 13.97 -11.82 -7.05
N GLU A 8 13.95 -13.15 -6.95
CA GLU A 8 12.90 -13.96 -7.57
C GLU A 8 11.52 -13.67 -6.96
N ALA A 9 11.44 -13.47 -5.63
CA ALA A 9 10.22 -13.02 -4.96
C ALA A 9 9.76 -11.66 -5.47
N THR A 10 10.68 -10.69 -5.60
CA THR A 10 10.42 -9.35 -6.14
C THR A 10 9.83 -9.40 -7.55
N GLU A 11 10.41 -10.21 -8.45
CA GLU A 11 9.98 -10.28 -9.85
C GLU A 11 8.67 -11.08 -10.03
N ARG A 12 8.57 -12.25 -9.38
CA ARG A 12 7.41 -13.15 -9.58
C ARG A 12 6.14 -12.65 -8.92
N SER A 13 6.25 -11.87 -7.85
CA SER A 13 5.11 -11.26 -7.17
C SER A 13 4.55 -10.05 -7.92
N GLY A 14 5.34 -9.43 -8.80
CA GLY A 14 5.00 -8.17 -9.45
C GLY A 14 5.41 -6.92 -8.65
N ILE A 15 6.09 -7.09 -7.51
CA ILE A 15 6.62 -5.96 -6.70
C ILE A 15 7.54 -5.06 -7.55
N SER A 16 8.34 -5.64 -8.45
CA SER A 16 9.22 -4.87 -9.36
C SER A 16 8.50 -3.85 -10.24
N LYS A 17 7.16 -3.92 -10.35
CA LYS A 17 6.33 -3.06 -11.21
C LYS A 17 5.38 -2.16 -10.43
N LEU A 18 5.38 -2.20 -9.09
CA LEU A 18 4.44 -1.43 -8.27
C LEU A 18 4.66 0.09 -8.41
N MET A 19 5.92 0.52 -8.36
CA MET A 19 6.29 1.93 -8.48
C MET A 19 6.77 2.20 -9.91
N LYS A 20 5.98 2.95 -10.70
CA LYS A 20 6.23 3.21 -12.13
C LYS A 20 7.62 3.78 -12.41
N ASP A 21 8.06 4.72 -11.57
CA ASP A 21 9.37 5.39 -11.67
C ASP A 21 10.30 4.98 -10.52
N GLY A 22 10.06 3.79 -9.95
CA GLY A 22 10.80 3.26 -8.82
C GLY A 22 11.58 2.00 -9.15
N HIS A 23 12.61 1.74 -8.37
CA HIS A 23 13.34 0.48 -8.40
C HIS A 23 13.64 -0.01 -6.99
N VAL A 24 13.81 -1.33 -6.86
CA VAL A 24 14.23 -1.97 -5.62
C VAL A 24 15.72 -1.75 -5.43
N VAL A 25 16.11 -1.22 -4.28
CA VAL A 25 17.50 -0.97 -3.92
C VAL A 25 18.05 -2.12 -3.09
N HIS A 26 17.22 -2.71 -2.22
CA HIS A 26 17.59 -3.84 -1.38
C HIS A 26 16.37 -4.70 -1.10
N ASP A 27 16.49 -6.02 -1.27
CA ASP A 27 15.48 -7.00 -0.88
C ASP A 27 16.08 -8.12 -0.03
N HIS A 28 15.23 -8.75 0.78
CA HIS A 28 15.62 -9.84 1.66
C HIS A 28 14.48 -10.86 1.76
N LEU A 29 14.85 -12.14 1.65
CA LEU A 29 13.95 -13.28 1.82
C LEU A 29 14.38 -14.02 3.10
N PHE A 30 13.49 -14.08 4.08
CA PHE A 30 13.76 -14.67 5.38
C PHE A 30 13.49 -16.17 5.39
N GLU A 31 14.16 -16.88 6.30
CA GLU A 31 13.95 -18.31 6.59
C GLU A 31 13.24 -18.44 7.96
N PRO A 32 12.18 -19.26 8.10
CA PRO A 32 11.60 -20.16 7.09
C PRO A 32 10.71 -19.49 6.05
N CYS A 33 10.27 -18.25 6.31
CA CYS A 33 9.51 -17.45 5.36
C CYS A 33 9.55 -15.98 5.80
N GLY A 34 9.06 -15.11 4.92
CA GLY A 34 9.04 -13.67 5.12
C GLY A 34 9.81 -12.93 4.03
N TYR A 35 9.44 -11.70 3.76
CA TYR A 35 10.11 -10.88 2.76
C TYR A 35 10.10 -9.40 3.19
N SER A 36 11.19 -8.70 2.91
CA SER A 36 11.24 -7.24 3.06
C SER A 36 12.02 -6.62 1.91
N MET A 37 11.63 -5.42 1.50
CA MET A 37 12.41 -4.65 0.53
C MET A 37 12.34 -3.16 0.81
N ASN A 38 13.36 -2.46 0.32
CA ASN A 38 13.41 -1.01 0.22
C ASN A 38 13.66 -0.63 -1.23
N GLY A 39 12.95 0.37 -1.70
CA GLY A 39 13.10 0.95 -3.02
C GLY A 39 13.11 2.47 -2.98
N VAL A 40 13.57 3.04 -4.09
CA VAL A 40 13.62 4.48 -4.33
C VAL A 40 12.92 4.78 -5.64
N ALA A 41 12.20 5.90 -5.70
CA ALA A 41 11.50 6.41 -6.86
C ALA A 41 11.86 7.88 -7.13
N GLN A 42 11.29 8.46 -8.18
CA GLN A 42 11.52 9.85 -8.57
C GLN A 42 11.36 10.82 -7.40
N GLY A 43 12.25 11.82 -7.34
CA GLY A 43 12.25 12.84 -6.28
C GLY A 43 12.73 12.31 -4.93
N ASP A 44 13.59 11.28 -4.95
CA ASP A 44 14.13 10.59 -3.77
C ASP A 44 13.05 10.04 -2.84
N ALA A 45 11.90 9.71 -3.41
CA ALA A 45 10.82 9.08 -2.67
C ALA A 45 11.21 7.65 -2.30
N TYR A 46 11.08 7.27 -1.03
CA TYR A 46 11.27 5.88 -0.62
C TYR A 46 9.96 5.12 -0.76
N TRP A 47 10.09 3.81 -0.88
CA TRP A 47 9.00 2.89 -0.60
C TRP A 47 9.55 1.62 0.02
N THR A 48 8.78 1.00 0.89
CA THR A 48 9.18 -0.20 1.60
C THR A 48 8.00 -1.16 1.75
N ILE A 49 8.31 -2.45 1.74
CA ILE A 49 7.34 -3.53 1.90
C ILE A 49 7.89 -4.51 2.93
N HIS A 50 7.03 -4.94 3.85
CA HIS A 50 7.29 -6.05 4.77
C HIS A 50 6.16 -7.07 4.68
N ILE A 51 6.50 -8.36 4.57
CA ILE A 51 5.54 -9.46 4.38
C ILE A 51 5.77 -10.56 5.41
N THR A 52 4.70 -10.92 6.10
CA THR A 52 4.54 -12.08 6.99
C THR A 52 3.53 -13.03 6.33
N PRO A 53 3.99 -14.06 5.59
CA PRO A 53 3.13 -14.84 4.69
C PRO A 53 2.33 -15.97 5.37
N GLU A 54 2.49 -16.17 6.67
CA GLU A 54 1.87 -17.25 7.44
C GLU A 54 0.35 -17.26 7.27
N ALA A 55 -0.22 -18.37 6.77
CA ALA A 55 -1.61 -18.42 6.34
C ALA A 55 -2.65 -18.11 7.45
N HIS A 56 -2.31 -18.34 8.71
CA HIS A 56 -3.21 -18.12 9.85
C HIS A 56 -3.22 -16.66 10.34
N CYS A 57 -2.26 -15.84 9.92
CA CYS A 57 -2.10 -14.46 10.38
C CYS A 57 -1.41 -13.58 9.33
N SER A 58 -1.66 -13.83 8.04
CA SER A 58 -0.91 -13.20 6.96
C SER A 58 -1.04 -11.68 6.99
N TYR A 59 0.08 -11.00 6.77
CA TYR A 59 0.19 -9.55 6.82
C TYR A 59 1.19 -9.04 5.78
N ALA A 60 0.86 -7.90 5.19
CA ALA A 60 1.78 -7.14 4.36
C ALA A 60 1.59 -5.64 4.64
N SER A 61 2.69 -4.90 4.75
CA SER A 61 2.68 -3.44 4.76
C SER A 61 3.31 -2.89 3.49
N PHE A 62 2.83 -1.72 3.08
CA PHE A 62 3.44 -0.87 2.06
C PHE A 62 3.45 0.55 2.61
N GLU A 63 4.60 1.23 2.51
CA GLU A 63 4.75 2.61 2.95
C GLU A 63 5.57 3.39 1.92
N THR A 64 5.20 4.64 1.66
CA THR A 64 5.94 5.53 0.76
C THR A 64 5.68 6.99 1.10
N ASN A 65 6.61 7.87 0.73
CA ASN A 65 6.42 9.32 0.66
C ASN A 65 6.32 9.83 -0.79
N TYR A 66 6.07 8.94 -1.76
CA TYR A 66 5.92 9.29 -3.16
C TYR A 66 4.81 10.32 -3.36
N LYS A 67 5.12 11.41 -4.04
CA LYS A 67 4.19 12.52 -4.23
C LYS A 67 3.37 12.29 -5.48
N CYS A 68 2.05 12.17 -5.32
CA CYS A 68 1.11 12.20 -6.44
C CYS A 68 -0.22 12.85 -6.04
N GLY A 69 -0.97 13.33 -7.03
CA GLY A 69 -2.30 13.90 -6.79
C GLY A 69 -3.38 12.86 -6.47
N ALA A 70 -3.19 11.58 -6.82
CA ALA A 70 -4.13 10.52 -6.50
C ALA A 70 -3.40 9.18 -6.38
N TYR A 71 -3.65 8.46 -5.28
CA TYR A 71 -2.99 7.17 -4.98
C TYR A 71 -3.79 5.96 -5.46
N GLU A 72 -4.95 6.15 -6.10
CA GLU A 72 -5.85 5.06 -6.48
C GLU A 72 -5.14 3.99 -7.32
N GLU A 73 -4.42 4.38 -8.39
CA GLU A 73 -3.70 3.42 -9.25
C GLU A 73 -2.62 2.64 -8.48
N LEU A 74 -1.92 3.31 -7.55
CA LEU A 74 -0.90 2.66 -6.71
C LEU A 74 -1.55 1.65 -5.76
N ILE A 75 -2.63 2.03 -5.09
CA ILE A 75 -3.40 1.16 -4.19
C ILE A 75 -3.95 -0.04 -4.97
N GLN A 76 -4.49 0.17 -6.17
CA GLN A 76 -4.96 -0.92 -7.04
C GLN A 76 -3.82 -1.89 -7.41
N GLY A 77 -2.63 -1.38 -7.71
CA GLY A 77 -1.43 -2.20 -7.93
C GLY A 77 -1.06 -3.04 -6.72
N ILE A 78 -1.07 -2.44 -5.53
CA ILE A 78 -0.81 -3.12 -4.25
C ILE A 78 -1.85 -4.24 -4.03
N ILE A 79 -3.14 -3.95 -4.24
CA ILE A 79 -4.21 -4.95 -4.15
C ILE A 79 -4.01 -6.08 -5.15
N ALA A 80 -3.57 -5.79 -6.39
CA ALA A 80 -3.32 -6.81 -7.40
C ALA A 80 -2.18 -7.76 -7.03
N VAL A 81 -1.14 -7.26 -6.34
CA VAL A 81 -0.02 -8.05 -5.84
C VAL A 81 -0.42 -8.90 -4.64
N PHE A 82 -1.01 -8.28 -3.61
CA PHE A 82 -1.23 -8.95 -2.32
C PHE A 82 -2.59 -9.64 -2.20
N LYS A 83 -3.59 -9.18 -2.94
CA LYS A 83 -4.97 -9.71 -2.95
C LYS A 83 -5.54 -9.89 -1.53
N PRO A 84 -5.48 -8.86 -0.67
CA PRO A 84 -5.90 -8.99 0.73
C PRO A 84 -7.40 -9.31 0.85
N GLY A 85 -7.82 -9.91 1.98
CA GLY A 85 -9.25 -10.00 2.32
C GLY A 85 -9.80 -8.67 2.87
N ARG A 86 -8.92 -7.90 3.51
CA ARG A 86 -9.18 -6.55 4.03
C ARG A 86 -7.88 -5.76 4.07
N PHE A 87 -7.94 -4.45 3.93
CA PHE A 87 -6.77 -3.59 4.10
C PHE A 87 -7.17 -2.25 4.71
N THR A 88 -6.16 -1.54 5.20
CA THR A 88 -6.29 -0.18 5.75
C THR A 88 -5.35 0.73 4.99
N THR A 89 -5.81 1.90 4.60
CA THR A 89 -4.94 2.99 4.16
C THR A 89 -4.88 4.06 5.24
N VAL A 90 -3.69 4.63 5.42
CA VAL A 90 -3.47 5.82 6.26
C VAL A 90 -2.71 6.82 5.41
N GLU A 91 -3.35 7.93 5.08
CA GLU A 91 -2.74 9.00 4.30
C GLU A 91 -2.51 10.24 5.18
N HIS A 92 -1.28 10.72 5.21
CA HIS A 92 -0.91 12.02 5.78
C HIS A 92 -0.97 13.05 4.66
N ILE A 93 -1.94 13.95 4.70
CA ILE A 93 -2.28 14.86 3.59
C ILE A 93 -1.99 16.29 4.02
N ASP A 94 -0.83 16.80 3.62
CA ASP A 94 -0.52 18.24 3.70
C ASP A 94 -1.39 18.99 2.68
N PHE A 95 -2.09 20.05 3.11
CA PHE A 95 -2.98 20.81 2.22
C PHE A 95 -2.25 21.57 1.12
N ALA A 96 -0.96 21.86 1.29
CA ALA A 96 -0.12 22.45 0.24
C ALA A 96 0.37 21.40 -0.78
N SER A 97 0.17 20.10 -0.53
CA SER A 97 0.58 19.03 -1.45
C SER A 97 -0.38 18.88 -2.64
N GLU A 98 0.07 18.20 -3.70
CA GLU A 98 -0.78 17.87 -4.85
C GLU A 98 -2.04 17.08 -4.46
N ALA A 99 -1.91 16.16 -3.50
CA ALA A 99 -3.05 15.41 -2.95
C ALA A 99 -3.97 16.31 -2.13
N GLY A 100 -3.39 17.20 -1.31
CA GLY A 100 -4.14 18.19 -0.52
C GLY A 100 -5.00 19.12 -1.37
N ASN A 101 -4.46 19.61 -2.49
CA ASN A 101 -5.17 20.47 -3.44
C ASN A 101 -6.41 19.80 -4.06
N ARG A 102 -6.46 18.46 -4.12
CA ARG A 102 -7.62 17.69 -4.60
C ARG A 102 -8.57 17.30 -3.48
N GLY A 103 -8.17 17.51 -2.22
CA GLY A 103 -8.86 17.04 -1.03
C GLY A 103 -8.75 15.53 -0.83
N PRO A 104 -9.05 15.05 0.39
CA PRO A 104 -8.95 13.63 0.73
C PRO A 104 -9.87 12.76 -0.13
N GLN A 105 -9.29 11.75 -0.81
CA GLN A 105 -9.99 10.83 -1.70
C GLN A 105 -10.22 9.48 -1.02
N SER A 106 -11.40 8.88 -1.17
CA SER A 106 -11.71 7.55 -0.63
C SER A 106 -12.81 6.87 -1.47
N PRO A 107 -12.44 6.08 -2.50
CA PRO A 107 -13.41 5.39 -3.33
C PRO A 107 -14.35 4.50 -2.49
N ALA A 108 -15.63 4.44 -2.85
CA ALA A 108 -16.59 3.55 -2.15
C ALA A 108 -16.30 2.07 -2.40
N ASP A 109 -15.70 1.75 -3.55
CA ASP A 109 -15.17 0.45 -3.92
C ASP A 109 -13.79 0.63 -4.55
N CYS A 110 -12.85 -0.25 -4.20
CA CYS A 110 -11.54 -0.35 -4.82
C CYS A 110 -11.25 -1.82 -5.14
N MET A 111 -11.31 -2.18 -6.42
CA MET A 111 -11.03 -3.54 -6.91
C MET A 111 -11.86 -4.62 -6.17
N GLY A 112 -13.16 -4.36 -5.96
CA GLY A 112 -14.07 -5.28 -5.28
C GLY A 112 -13.93 -5.27 -3.76
N HIS A 113 -13.21 -4.31 -3.18
CA HIS A 113 -13.18 -4.06 -1.74
C HIS A 113 -14.01 -2.82 -1.43
N ARG A 114 -15.05 -2.99 -0.62
CA ARG A 114 -15.94 -1.90 -0.23
C ARG A 114 -15.34 -1.15 0.96
N LEU A 115 -15.48 0.17 0.94
CA LEU A 115 -15.16 1.03 2.08
C LEU A 115 -16.09 0.71 3.24
N ALA A 116 -15.54 0.16 4.32
CA ALA A 116 -16.28 -0.21 5.53
C ALA A 116 -16.31 0.93 6.55
N ASN A 117 -15.21 1.70 6.65
CA ASN A 117 -15.12 2.84 7.56
C ASN A 117 -14.12 3.87 7.03
N ARG A 118 -14.36 5.14 7.35
CA ARG A 118 -13.45 6.26 7.08
C ARG A 118 -13.40 7.19 8.27
N VAL A 119 -12.19 7.59 8.65
CA VAL A 119 -11.92 8.63 9.65
C VAL A 119 -11.05 9.69 9.00
N LEU A 120 -11.39 10.96 9.22
CA LEU A 120 -10.62 12.11 8.77
C LEU A 120 -10.43 13.04 9.97
N CYS A 121 -9.18 13.37 10.26
CA CYS A 121 -8.82 14.23 11.37
C CYS A 121 -7.93 15.37 10.86
N ASP A 122 -8.34 16.61 11.13
CA ASP A 122 -7.55 17.80 10.78
C ASP A 122 -6.63 18.17 11.95
N PHE A 123 -5.41 18.60 11.62
CA PHE A 123 -4.39 18.96 12.59
C PHE A 123 -3.82 20.35 12.29
N CYS A 124 -3.22 20.95 13.32
CA CYS A 124 -2.49 22.22 13.23
C CYS A 124 -3.30 23.34 12.55
N ASP A 125 -4.54 23.55 13.01
CA ASP A 125 -5.47 24.56 12.49
C ASP A 125 -5.70 24.48 10.97
N GLY A 126 -5.68 23.26 10.42
CA GLY A 126 -5.87 23.02 9.01
C GLY A 126 -4.59 23.20 8.20
N ALA A 127 -3.44 22.74 8.70
CA ALA A 127 -2.23 22.62 7.88
C ALA A 127 -2.19 21.27 7.15
N TYR A 128 -2.67 20.20 7.80
CA TYR A 128 -2.74 18.87 7.22
C TYR A 128 -3.87 18.05 7.86
N SER A 129 -4.29 17.00 7.16
CA SER A 129 -5.19 15.98 7.70
C SER A 129 -4.53 14.61 7.72
N ILE A 130 -4.99 13.74 8.61
CA ILE A 130 -4.75 12.29 8.51
C ILE A 130 -6.08 11.63 8.15
N GLN A 131 -6.07 10.87 7.06
CA GLN A 131 -7.19 10.05 6.64
C GLN A 131 -6.87 8.58 6.89
N MET A 132 -7.81 7.84 7.48
CA MET A 132 -7.75 6.40 7.63
C MET A 132 -8.98 5.77 6.99
N CYS A 133 -8.78 4.83 6.07
CA CYS A 133 -9.86 4.11 5.40
C CYS A 133 -9.70 2.60 5.57
N ASN A 134 -10.76 1.92 5.99
CA ASN A 134 -10.82 0.46 6.12
C ASN A 134 -11.63 -0.13 4.98
N TYR A 135 -11.06 -1.09 4.26
CA TYR A 135 -11.70 -1.76 3.12
C TYR A 135 -11.83 -3.26 3.38
N VAL A 136 -12.95 -3.84 2.96
CA VAL A 136 -13.25 -5.27 3.09
C VAL A 136 -13.72 -5.82 1.75
N LYS A 137 -13.20 -6.97 1.35
CA LYS A 137 -13.56 -7.62 0.09
C LYS A 137 -15.05 -7.95 0.04
N GLY A 138 -15.74 -7.53 -1.02
CA GLY A 138 -17.15 -7.85 -1.25
C GLY A 138 -17.30 -9.33 -1.59
N GLY A 139 -18.02 -10.09 -0.76
CA GLY A 139 -18.37 -11.49 -1.04
C GLY A 139 -18.28 -12.46 0.13
N GLU A 140 -17.75 -12.07 1.28
CA GLU A 140 -17.86 -12.87 2.51
C GLU A 140 -19.02 -12.34 3.36
N ALA A 141 -20.19 -12.95 3.19
CA ALA A 141 -21.12 -13.04 4.30
C ALA A 141 -20.38 -13.80 5.41
N GLU A 142 -20.23 -13.18 6.58
CA GLU A 142 -19.95 -13.92 7.79
C GLU A 142 -21.03 -15.00 7.92
N ASN A 143 -20.64 -16.27 7.75
CA ASN A 143 -21.45 -17.41 8.17
C ASN A 143 -21.31 -17.57 9.69
#